data_AF-A0A9N8YJN8-F1
#
_entry.id   AF-A0A9N8YJN8-F1
#
_cell.length_a   1.000
_cell.length_b   1.000
_cell.length_c   1.000
_cell.angle_alpha   90.00
_cell.angle_beta   90.00
_cell.angle_gamma   90.00
#
_symmetry.space_group_name_H-M   'P 1'
#
loop_
_entity.id
_entity.type
_entity.pdbx_description
1 polymer ?
#
loop_
_entity_poly.entity_id
_entity_poly.type
_entity_poly.pdbx_seq_one_letter_code
_entity_poly.pdbx_strand_id
1 'polypeptide(L)'
;MTWRNVLNKQQHNQNFASAANLKGERSKFVDEQPTIQTSTPPPTPPTPPNPVPSDILGASLPFVNQYGWTIDTLAQGAKALGYPYVSHGLFPRGGAELIDYFLDDCRRKMTHKIFDKMDGLKVHQKIRFACVTRLNLTKPYIKRWPEALAIMAQPNNVLMSVEHLARLVDDMWYLAGDKSVDMNWYSKRGILAAIYSSTELYMVQDTSPEFIGTFQFLDRRLKDSATFGRIVGDVNNYVDVAIRSAIGILSSIYAVGEILEKRFLSIDVSTLSKDTSTLEYEPLSKLEINSILNPRSAGWKDFIVIYGIKDFLQMIPYMLKYNITSHELTSDANVGPKYDVFIEEPFIGPDDKGNIYLFDGIDSFNIFNMETYNWYIMKTKFDEIFPKNTLLIYKRYTATILPNGVIVFLGGLLTYKPVSMNKIILYDTEEGKWSTLKAVGDFVGSRELHSACLTSDGRIIVYGGKLEFQQVEPDLAVLDTSVTPYKWTIPQIINPIGQIIQHTTVMVNNTFMVLYFGYNITITGTSTFNQKAFMLDTSNLSQYTWYNMELVKKDDMKGKVKLTTIWIIFIVVASLVISTLFGYLIFKCYKMRNKN
;
A
#
# COMPACT_ATOMS: atom_id res chain seq x y z
N MET A 1 -11.65 -8.79 -7.56
CA MET A 1 -11.58 -9.87 -8.58
C MET A 1 -10.79 -11.11 -8.13
N THR A 2 -9.97 -11.05 -7.09
CA THR A 2 -9.09 -12.15 -6.66
C THR A 2 -9.80 -13.37 -6.05
N TRP A 3 -10.84 -13.18 -5.21
CA TRP A 3 -11.51 -14.29 -4.52
C TRP A 3 -12.37 -15.18 -5.44
N ARG A 4 -13.02 -14.63 -6.46
CA ARG A 4 -13.84 -15.38 -7.42
C ARG A 4 -13.00 -16.28 -8.34
N ASN A 5 -11.79 -15.85 -8.68
CA ASN A 5 -10.88 -16.60 -9.55
C ASN A 5 -10.21 -17.80 -8.84
N VAL A 6 -10.03 -17.72 -7.52
CA VAL A 6 -9.52 -18.84 -6.71
C VAL A 6 -10.58 -19.96 -6.58
N LEU A 7 -11.86 -19.59 -6.44
CA LEU A 7 -12.97 -20.53 -6.28
C LEU A 7 -13.45 -21.18 -7.59
N ASN A 8 -13.32 -20.50 -8.73
CA ASN A 8 -13.68 -21.09 -10.03
C ASN A 8 -12.84 -22.32 -10.42
N LYS A 9 -11.65 -22.52 -9.81
CA LYS A 9 -10.86 -23.76 -9.97
C LYS A 9 -11.41 -24.95 -9.17
N GLN A 10 -12.25 -24.74 -8.16
CA GLN A 10 -12.82 -25.82 -7.35
C GLN A 10 -14.12 -26.41 -7.92
N GLN A 11 -14.95 -25.61 -8.62
CA GLN A 11 -16.22 -26.11 -9.14
C GLN A 11 -16.08 -27.13 -10.30
N HIS A 12 -14.92 -27.23 -10.95
CA HIS A 12 -14.70 -28.22 -12.01
C HIS A 12 -14.07 -29.55 -11.56
N ASN A 13 -13.64 -29.68 -10.30
CA ASN A 13 -12.94 -30.89 -9.81
C ASN A 13 -13.63 -31.65 -8.68
N GLN A 14 -14.86 -31.30 -8.31
CA GLN A 14 -15.67 -32.06 -7.35
C GLN A 14 -17.01 -32.49 -7.94
N ASN A 15 -16.94 -33.41 -8.90
CA ASN A 15 -18.05 -34.31 -9.19
C ASN A 15 -17.49 -35.73 -9.25
N PHE A 16 -17.34 -36.37 -8.09
CA PHE A 16 -17.27 -37.82 -8.03
C PHE A 16 -18.06 -38.35 -6.84
N ALA A 17 -19.07 -39.14 -7.21
CA ALA A 17 -19.49 -40.39 -6.57
C ALA A 17 -20.17 -40.32 -5.19
N SER A 18 -21.49 -40.16 -5.21
CA SER A 18 -22.37 -40.93 -4.33
C SER A 18 -22.83 -42.21 -5.05
N ALA A 19 -22.56 -43.36 -4.46
CA ALA A 19 -22.89 -44.68 -4.97
C ALA A 19 -24.40 -45.00 -4.93
N ALA A 20 -24.92 -45.71 -5.94
CA ALA A 20 -25.57 -47.04 -5.80
C ALA A 20 -26.40 -47.44 -7.05
N ASN A 21 -26.31 -48.75 -7.35
CA ASN A 21 -27.27 -49.61 -8.08
C ASN A 21 -27.22 -49.76 -9.62
N LEU A 22 -26.56 -50.86 -10.03
CA LEU A 22 -27.13 -52.05 -10.69
C LEU A 22 -28.08 -51.88 -11.90
N LYS A 23 -27.60 -52.21 -13.11
CA LYS A 23 -28.06 -53.33 -14.01
C LYS A 23 -27.84 -53.03 -15.50
N GLY A 24 -27.49 -54.10 -16.24
CA GLY A 24 -27.85 -54.34 -17.65
C GLY A 24 -26.93 -53.69 -18.69
N GLU A 25 -25.97 -54.40 -19.28
CA GLU A 25 -26.09 -55.23 -20.50
C GLU A 25 -26.04 -54.46 -21.83
N ARG A 26 -25.02 -54.84 -22.65
CA ARG A 26 -25.01 -55.08 -24.12
C ARG A 26 -25.63 -54.01 -25.04
N SER A 27 -25.10 -53.64 -26.21
CA SER A 27 -24.11 -54.22 -27.13
C SER A 27 -23.96 -53.28 -28.33
N LYS A 28 -22.77 -53.29 -28.96
CA LYS A 28 -22.44 -53.14 -30.40
C LYS A 28 -23.36 -52.31 -31.31
N PHE A 29 -22.81 -51.40 -32.10
CA PHE A 29 -22.70 -51.53 -33.58
C PHE A 29 -21.84 -50.38 -34.17
N VAL A 30 -21.40 -50.63 -35.39
CA VAL A 30 -20.26 -50.10 -36.15
C VAL A 30 -20.82 -49.39 -37.40
N ASP A 31 -20.24 -48.28 -37.87
CA ASP A 31 -19.71 -48.11 -39.25
C ASP A 31 -19.44 -46.64 -39.71
N GLU A 32 -18.24 -46.52 -40.31
CA GLU A 32 -17.81 -45.75 -41.51
C GLU A 32 -17.63 -44.21 -41.57
N GLN A 33 -16.53 -43.85 -42.28
CA GLN A 33 -15.79 -42.57 -42.42
C GLN A 33 -16.29 -41.65 -43.60
N PRO A 34 -15.58 -40.60 -44.13
CA PRO A 34 -14.35 -39.86 -43.74
C PRO A 34 -14.37 -38.30 -43.91
N THR A 35 -13.26 -37.69 -43.44
CA THR A 35 -12.61 -36.41 -43.85
C THR A 35 -13.23 -35.04 -43.50
N ILE A 36 -12.50 -34.24 -42.71
CA ILE A 36 -11.75 -33.04 -43.14
C ILE A 36 -10.71 -32.70 -42.04
N GLN A 37 -9.45 -32.58 -42.44
CA GLN A 37 -8.34 -32.15 -41.60
C GLN A 37 -8.47 -30.64 -41.30
N THR A 38 -8.57 -30.29 -40.02
CA THR A 38 -8.18 -28.97 -39.51
C THR A 38 -7.10 -29.20 -38.46
N SER A 39 -5.93 -28.61 -38.68
CA SER A 39 -4.77 -28.71 -37.81
C SER A 39 -5.06 -28.09 -36.45
N THR A 40 -5.24 -28.91 -35.43
CA THR A 40 -5.19 -28.48 -34.03
C THR A 40 -3.74 -28.22 -33.63
N PRO A 41 -3.45 -27.17 -32.83
CA PRO A 41 -2.14 -27.03 -32.19
C PRO A 41 -1.89 -28.24 -31.27
N PRO A 42 -0.64 -28.64 -31.01
CA PRO A 42 -0.34 -29.86 -30.28
C PRO A 42 -1.01 -29.82 -28.89
N PRO A 43 -1.59 -30.94 -28.42
CA PRO A 43 -2.11 -31.00 -27.07
C PRO A 43 -0.96 -30.75 -26.10
N THR A 44 -1.14 -29.76 -25.22
CA THR A 44 -0.30 -29.59 -24.05
C THR A 44 -0.22 -30.95 -23.34
N PRO A 45 0.97 -31.48 -23.03
CA PRO A 45 1.05 -32.76 -22.33
C PRO A 45 0.30 -32.65 -21.00
N PRO A 46 -0.53 -33.63 -20.63
CA PRO A 46 -1.05 -33.69 -19.28
C PRO A 46 0.14 -34.00 -18.37
N THR A 47 0.60 -33.04 -17.58
CA THR A 47 1.65 -33.29 -16.58
C THR A 47 1.13 -34.29 -15.54
N PRO A 48 1.66 -35.52 -15.44
CA PRO A 48 1.47 -36.34 -14.24
C PRO A 48 2.46 -35.85 -13.17
N PRO A 49 2.14 -35.93 -11.86
CA PRO A 49 3.07 -35.51 -10.82
C PRO A 49 4.25 -36.47 -10.78
N ASN A 50 5.41 -36.03 -11.22
CA ASN A 50 6.65 -36.71 -10.87
C ASN A 50 6.83 -36.54 -9.34
N PRO A 51 6.92 -37.60 -8.52
CA PRO A 51 6.98 -37.46 -7.05
C PRO A 51 8.31 -36.83 -6.56
N VAL A 52 9.35 -36.91 -7.39
CA VAL A 52 10.73 -36.51 -7.06
C VAL A 52 10.85 -35.07 -6.50
N PRO A 53 10.24 -34.03 -7.09
CA PRO A 53 10.32 -32.68 -6.50
C PRO A 53 9.65 -32.59 -5.12
N SER A 54 8.50 -33.24 -4.93
CA SER A 54 7.80 -33.27 -3.63
C SER A 54 8.59 -34.04 -2.57
N ASP A 55 9.24 -35.14 -2.95
CA ASP A 55 10.07 -35.94 -2.06
C ASP A 55 11.29 -35.13 -1.59
N ILE A 56 11.96 -34.41 -2.51
CA ILE A 56 13.07 -33.53 -2.18
C ILE A 56 12.62 -32.40 -1.24
N LEU A 57 11.48 -31.75 -1.51
CA LEU A 57 10.93 -30.69 -0.64
C LEU A 57 10.66 -31.21 0.77
N GLY A 58 10.05 -32.40 0.89
CA GLY A 58 9.83 -33.06 2.18
C GLY A 58 11.13 -33.41 2.91
N ALA A 59 12.11 -33.97 2.20
CA ALA A 59 13.43 -34.31 2.73
C ALA A 59 14.27 -33.07 3.10
N SER A 60 13.93 -31.90 2.59
CA SER A 60 14.63 -30.63 2.85
C SER A 60 14.25 -29.99 4.20
N LEU A 61 13.03 -30.23 4.70
CA LEU A 61 12.51 -29.59 5.91
C LEU A 61 13.43 -29.74 7.15
N PRO A 62 14.00 -30.92 7.47
CA PRO A 62 14.89 -31.08 8.63
C PRO A 62 16.13 -30.16 8.60
N PHE A 63 16.56 -29.72 7.42
CA PHE A 63 17.75 -28.88 7.23
C PHE A 63 17.48 -27.38 7.36
N VAL A 64 16.20 -26.95 7.40
CA VAL A 64 15.79 -25.54 7.43
C VAL A 64 16.41 -24.78 8.61
N ASN A 65 16.42 -25.36 9.81
CA ASN A 65 16.97 -24.65 10.98
C ASN A 65 18.48 -24.35 10.84
N GLN A 66 19.20 -25.18 10.09
CA GLN A 66 20.62 -25.02 9.83
C GLN A 66 20.88 -24.03 8.68
N TYR A 67 20.22 -24.23 7.52
CA TYR A 67 20.55 -23.53 6.27
C TYR A 67 19.53 -22.46 5.83
N GLY A 68 18.42 -22.29 6.56
CA GLY A 68 17.35 -21.36 6.23
C GLY A 68 16.37 -21.90 5.18
N TRP A 69 15.60 -21.01 4.56
CA TRP A 69 14.70 -21.31 3.47
C TRP A 69 15.41 -21.01 2.15
N THR A 70 16.45 -21.77 1.85
CA THR A 70 17.42 -21.47 0.78
C THR A 70 17.58 -22.62 -0.20
N ILE A 71 18.28 -22.35 -1.31
CA ILE A 71 18.69 -23.39 -2.28
C ILE A 71 19.63 -24.43 -1.65
N ASP A 72 20.40 -24.04 -0.64
CA ASP A 72 21.31 -24.96 0.05
C ASP A 72 20.51 -26.00 0.85
N THR A 73 19.41 -25.59 1.49
CA THR A 73 18.46 -26.50 2.16
C THR A 73 17.89 -27.52 1.19
N LEU A 74 17.49 -27.09 -0.01
CA LEU A 74 17.00 -27.96 -1.08
C LEU A 74 18.07 -28.94 -1.58
N ALA A 75 19.32 -28.46 -1.71
CA ALA A 75 20.44 -29.31 -2.10
C ALA A 75 20.76 -30.37 -1.03
N GLN A 76 20.65 -30.04 0.27
CA GLN A 76 20.80 -31.02 1.34
C GLN A 76 19.67 -32.06 1.34
N GLY A 77 18.41 -31.66 1.11
CA GLY A 77 17.29 -32.59 0.99
C GLY A 77 17.46 -33.52 -0.22
N ALA A 78 17.91 -33.00 -1.36
CA ALA A 78 18.24 -33.81 -2.53
C ALA A 78 19.35 -34.82 -2.22
N LYS A 79 20.43 -34.37 -1.58
CA LYS A 79 21.55 -35.24 -1.15
C LYS A 79 21.10 -36.34 -0.18
N ALA A 80 20.18 -36.05 0.74
CA ALA A 80 19.63 -37.02 1.68
C ALA A 80 18.86 -38.15 0.99
N LEU A 81 18.32 -37.90 -0.20
CA LEU A 81 17.65 -38.89 -1.06
C LEU A 81 18.59 -39.55 -2.08
N GLY A 82 19.89 -39.24 -2.03
CA GLY A 82 20.89 -39.79 -2.95
C GLY A 82 21.00 -39.04 -4.29
N TYR A 83 20.36 -37.88 -4.43
CA TYR A 83 20.48 -37.05 -5.62
C TYR A 83 21.70 -36.10 -5.58
N PRO A 84 22.26 -35.72 -6.74
CA PRO A 84 23.34 -34.74 -6.81
C PRO A 84 22.94 -33.35 -6.29
N TYR A 85 23.92 -32.56 -5.85
CA TYR A 85 23.70 -31.18 -5.39
C TYR A 85 22.92 -30.34 -6.40
N VAL A 86 23.26 -30.45 -7.69
CA VAL A 86 22.65 -29.70 -8.79
C VAL A 86 21.14 -29.93 -8.97
N SER A 87 20.56 -30.95 -8.31
CA SER A 87 19.12 -31.20 -8.30
C SER A 87 18.32 -30.07 -7.65
N HIS A 88 18.94 -29.16 -6.90
CA HIS A 88 18.27 -27.92 -6.46
C HIS A 88 17.76 -27.08 -7.65
N GLY A 89 18.35 -27.24 -8.85
CA GLY A 89 17.94 -26.54 -10.07
C GLY A 89 16.53 -26.91 -10.56
N LEU A 90 15.92 -27.95 -9.98
CA LEU A 90 14.50 -28.28 -10.22
C LEU A 90 13.54 -27.25 -9.61
N PHE A 91 14.01 -26.38 -8.72
CA PHE A 91 13.21 -25.43 -7.96
C PHE A 91 13.57 -23.97 -8.34
N PRO A 92 12.99 -23.41 -9.42
CA PRO A 92 13.39 -22.10 -9.95
C PRO A 92 13.12 -20.94 -8.99
N ARG A 93 12.15 -21.05 -8.07
CA ARG A 93 11.92 -20.04 -7.02
C ARG A 93 12.66 -20.35 -5.70
N GLY A 94 13.52 -21.37 -5.70
CA GLY A 94 14.35 -21.77 -4.56
C GLY A 94 13.55 -21.92 -3.26
N GLY A 95 13.94 -21.17 -2.23
CA GLY A 95 13.31 -21.19 -0.92
C GLY A 95 11.80 -20.97 -0.90
N ALA A 96 11.26 -20.20 -1.86
CA ALA A 96 9.82 -19.96 -1.94
C ALA A 96 9.02 -21.23 -2.22
N GLU A 97 9.56 -22.17 -3.01
CA GLU A 97 8.91 -23.46 -3.28
C GLU A 97 8.94 -24.39 -2.06
N LEU A 98 10.00 -24.31 -1.25
CA LEU A 98 10.06 -25.02 0.03
C LEU A 98 9.02 -24.48 1.02
N ILE A 99 8.81 -23.17 1.05
CA ILE A 99 7.78 -22.55 1.89
C ILE A 99 6.37 -22.92 1.39
N ASP A 100 6.14 -22.83 0.08
CA ASP A 100 4.88 -23.22 -0.58
C ASP A 100 4.47 -24.65 -0.17
N TYR A 101 5.40 -25.59 -0.30
CA TYR A 101 5.24 -26.98 0.14
C TYR A 101 4.96 -27.09 1.65
N PHE A 102 5.72 -26.37 2.48
CA PHE A 102 5.57 -26.40 3.93
C PHE A 102 4.18 -25.90 4.38
N LEU A 103 3.67 -24.83 3.77
CA LEU A 103 2.34 -24.29 4.07
C LEU A 103 1.23 -25.28 3.70
N ASP A 104 1.33 -25.89 2.51
CA ASP A 104 0.41 -26.93 2.06
C ASP A 104 0.43 -28.16 2.97
N ASP A 105 1.62 -28.63 3.35
CA ASP A 105 1.79 -29.75 4.27
C ASP A 105 1.26 -29.43 5.68
N CYS A 106 1.50 -28.23 6.20
CA CYS A 106 0.92 -27.79 7.47
C CYS A 106 -0.61 -27.72 7.43
N ARG A 107 -1.20 -27.26 6.33
CA ARG A 107 -2.66 -27.23 6.16
C ARG A 107 -3.23 -28.66 6.15
N ARG A 108 -2.66 -29.58 5.37
CA ARG A 108 -3.06 -31.00 5.36
C ARG A 108 -2.94 -31.64 6.75
N LYS A 109 -1.82 -31.42 7.44
CA LYS A 109 -1.58 -31.92 8.81
C LYS A 109 -2.55 -31.33 9.81
N MET A 110 -2.89 -30.05 9.70
CA MET A 110 -3.89 -29.39 10.53
C MET A 110 -5.25 -30.07 10.37
N THR A 111 -5.74 -30.19 9.13
CA THR A 111 -7.04 -30.82 8.84
C THR A 111 -7.10 -32.25 9.38
N HIS A 112 -6.06 -33.07 9.15
CA HIS A 112 -5.99 -34.43 9.69
C HIS A 112 -5.94 -34.49 11.22
N LYS A 113 -5.20 -33.58 11.89
CA LYS A 113 -5.12 -33.54 13.36
C LYS A 113 -6.44 -33.14 14.02
N ILE A 114 -7.28 -32.42 13.28
CA ILE A 114 -8.48 -31.76 13.78
C ILE A 114 -9.75 -32.57 13.51
N PHE A 115 -9.81 -33.30 12.39
CA PHE A 115 -11.02 -33.89 11.83
C PHE A 115 -11.92 -34.59 12.87
N ASP A 116 -11.34 -35.41 13.75
CA ASP A 116 -12.09 -36.17 14.78
C ASP A 116 -12.03 -35.57 16.19
N LYS A 117 -11.41 -34.39 16.37
CA LYS A 117 -11.16 -33.78 17.69
C LYS A 117 -12.05 -32.58 18.01
N MET A 118 -12.97 -32.26 17.10
CA MET A 118 -13.85 -31.09 17.22
C MET A 118 -15.28 -31.42 17.64
N ASP A 119 -15.59 -32.69 17.87
CA ASP A 119 -16.93 -33.10 18.31
C ASP A 119 -17.26 -32.51 19.68
N GLY A 120 -18.47 -31.97 19.81
CA GLY A 120 -18.95 -31.30 21.03
C GLY A 120 -18.42 -29.89 21.28
N LEU A 121 -17.42 -29.40 20.52
CA LEU A 121 -16.90 -28.03 20.68
C LEU A 121 -17.84 -26.99 20.06
N LYS A 122 -17.97 -25.82 20.70
CA LYS A 122 -18.63 -24.65 20.12
C LYS A 122 -17.77 -24.06 18.99
N VAL A 123 -18.41 -23.38 18.02
CA VAL A 123 -17.74 -22.81 16.83
C VAL A 123 -16.48 -22.00 17.18
N HIS A 124 -16.53 -21.10 18.17
CA HIS A 124 -15.36 -20.30 18.57
C HIS A 124 -14.23 -21.16 19.17
N GLN A 125 -14.56 -22.23 19.89
CA GLN A 125 -13.57 -23.18 20.41
C GLN A 125 -12.93 -23.98 19.28
N LYS A 126 -13.70 -24.36 18.26
CA LYS A 126 -13.19 -25.00 17.04
C LYS A 126 -12.21 -24.09 16.30
N ILE A 127 -12.59 -22.82 16.06
CA ILE A 127 -11.71 -21.85 15.40
C ILE A 127 -10.41 -21.62 16.18
N ARG A 128 -10.50 -21.43 17.51
CA ARG A 128 -9.32 -21.34 18.38
C ARG A 128 -8.44 -22.58 18.26
N PHE A 129 -9.02 -23.76 18.38
CA PHE A 129 -8.31 -25.03 18.30
C PHE A 129 -7.59 -25.20 16.95
N ALA A 130 -8.22 -24.76 15.85
CA ALA A 130 -7.59 -24.78 14.54
C ALA A 130 -6.40 -23.83 14.43
N CYS A 131 -6.56 -22.58 14.88
CA CYS A 131 -5.46 -21.60 14.90
C CYS A 131 -4.28 -22.11 15.72
N VAL A 132 -4.53 -22.60 16.94
CA VAL A 132 -3.48 -23.16 17.82
C VAL A 132 -2.80 -24.37 17.18
N THR A 133 -3.56 -25.27 16.57
CA THR A 133 -3.01 -26.45 15.90
C THR A 133 -2.10 -26.05 14.75
N ARG A 134 -2.51 -25.07 13.94
CA ARG A 134 -1.71 -24.59 12.81
C ARG A 134 -0.45 -23.87 13.26
N LEU A 135 -0.51 -22.98 14.24
CA LEU A 135 0.65 -22.26 14.77
C LEU A 135 1.68 -23.23 15.39
N ASN A 136 1.21 -24.27 16.08
CA ASN A 136 2.08 -25.31 16.62
C ASN A 136 2.85 -26.10 15.55
N LEU A 137 2.35 -26.19 14.32
CA LEU A 137 3.08 -26.80 13.21
C LEU A 137 4.24 -25.91 12.71
N THR A 138 4.17 -24.60 12.93
CA THR A 138 5.24 -23.64 12.64
C THR A 138 6.33 -23.63 13.72
N LYS A 139 5.97 -23.94 14.98
CA LYS A 139 6.87 -23.90 16.16
C LYS A 139 8.27 -24.50 15.93
N PRO A 140 8.47 -25.67 15.29
CA PRO A 140 9.80 -26.25 15.08
C PRO A 140 10.74 -25.39 14.20
N TYR A 141 10.18 -24.48 13.41
CA TYR A 141 10.91 -23.64 12.45
C TYR A 141 10.93 -22.16 12.86
N ILE A 142 10.43 -21.83 14.05
CA ILE A 142 10.17 -20.44 14.47
C ILE A 142 11.41 -19.54 14.38
N LYS A 143 12.60 -20.08 14.66
CA LYS A 143 13.89 -19.37 14.55
C LYS A 143 14.17 -18.86 13.13
N ARG A 144 13.73 -19.60 12.12
CA ARG A 144 13.89 -19.28 10.68
C ARG A 144 12.57 -18.83 10.05
N TRP A 145 11.49 -18.73 10.81
CA TRP A 145 10.19 -18.30 10.29
C TRP A 145 10.16 -16.83 9.84
N PRO A 146 10.83 -15.86 10.50
CA PRO A 146 10.89 -14.49 9.95
C PRO A 146 11.51 -14.42 8.54
N GLU A 147 12.49 -15.28 8.24
CA GLU A 147 13.06 -15.41 6.89
C GLU A 147 12.02 -15.91 5.88
N ALA A 148 11.22 -16.92 6.24
CA ALA A 148 10.11 -17.39 5.40
C ALA A 148 9.04 -16.31 5.20
N LEU A 149 8.67 -15.58 6.26
CA LEU A 149 7.73 -14.46 6.15
C LEU A 149 8.24 -13.40 5.17
N ALA A 150 9.53 -13.08 5.18
CA ALA A 150 10.13 -12.14 4.23
C ALA A 150 10.10 -12.66 2.77
N ILE A 151 10.40 -13.95 2.55
CA ILE A 151 10.34 -14.57 1.21
C ILE A 151 8.89 -14.64 0.69
N MET A 152 7.96 -15.07 1.54
CA MET A 152 6.52 -15.12 1.25
C MET A 152 5.97 -13.76 0.93
N ALA A 153 6.52 -12.74 1.58
CA ALA A 153 6.15 -11.41 1.27
C ALA A 153 6.46 -11.18 -0.23
N GLN A 154 7.70 -11.40 -0.76
CA GLN A 154 8.23 -10.95 -2.09
C GLN A 154 7.23 -10.90 -3.28
N PRO A 155 7.33 -9.99 -4.29
CA PRO A 155 6.19 -9.70 -5.20
C PRO A 155 5.82 -10.91 -6.05
N ASN A 156 6.83 -11.71 -6.38
CA ASN A 156 6.70 -12.95 -7.10
C ASN A 156 6.05 -14.09 -6.27
N ASN A 157 5.98 -13.92 -4.95
CA ASN A 157 5.48 -14.91 -3.98
C ASN A 157 4.23 -14.45 -3.20
N VAL A 158 3.95 -13.14 -3.12
CA VAL A 158 2.85 -12.58 -2.31
C VAL A 158 1.50 -13.20 -2.64
N LEU A 159 1.26 -13.47 -3.93
CA LEU A 159 0.02 -14.08 -4.39
C LEU A 159 -0.13 -15.53 -3.89
N MET A 160 0.96 -16.29 -3.85
CA MET A 160 1.00 -17.65 -3.29
C MET A 160 0.67 -17.60 -1.79
N SER A 161 1.30 -16.69 -1.05
CA SER A 161 1.09 -16.54 0.40
C SER A 161 -0.35 -16.16 0.76
N VAL A 162 -0.95 -15.23 -0.02
CA VAL A 162 -2.37 -14.85 0.13
C VAL A 162 -3.30 -16.00 -0.19
N GLU A 163 -3.00 -16.79 -1.23
CA GLU A 163 -3.77 -17.98 -1.59
C GLU A 163 -3.74 -19.05 -0.49
N HIS A 164 -2.57 -19.28 0.13
CA HIS A 164 -2.44 -20.17 1.28
C HIS A 164 -3.24 -19.69 2.49
N LEU A 165 -3.16 -18.40 2.82
CA LEU A 165 -3.93 -17.84 3.93
C LEU A 165 -5.44 -17.95 3.70
N ALA A 166 -5.89 -17.66 2.47
CA ALA A 166 -7.28 -17.79 2.07
C ALA A 166 -7.80 -19.22 2.23
N ARG A 167 -7.05 -20.22 1.74
CA ARG A 167 -7.37 -21.65 1.90
C ARG A 167 -7.36 -22.07 3.36
N LEU A 168 -6.39 -21.60 4.12
CA LEU A 168 -6.26 -21.94 5.54
C LEU A 168 -7.49 -21.49 6.34
N VAL A 169 -7.91 -20.23 6.17
CA VAL A 169 -9.09 -19.72 6.91
C VAL A 169 -10.39 -20.34 6.41
N ASP A 170 -10.48 -20.67 5.13
CA ASP A 170 -11.62 -21.40 4.57
C ASP A 170 -11.74 -22.78 5.20
N ASP A 171 -10.65 -23.56 5.24
CA ASP A 171 -10.60 -24.87 5.90
C ASP A 171 -10.95 -24.77 7.40
N MET A 172 -10.46 -23.75 8.10
CA MET A 172 -10.79 -23.54 9.52
C MET A 172 -12.29 -23.31 9.74
N TRP A 173 -12.93 -22.49 8.90
CA TRP A 173 -14.37 -22.24 8.97
C TRP A 173 -15.20 -23.44 8.54
N TYR A 174 -14.76 -24.15 7.50
CA TYR A 174 -15.38 -25.39 7.03
C TYR A 174 -15.39 -26.46 8.13
N LEU A 175 -14.24 -26.72 8.75
CA LEU A 175 -14.11 -27.66 9.88
C LEU A 175 -14.88 -27.20 11.13
N ALA A 176 -15.05 -25.89 11.31
CA ALA A 176 -15.90 -25.36 12.37
C ALA A 176 -17.41 -25.55 12.13
N GLY A 177 -17.81 -26.00 10.94
CA GLY A 177 -19.20 -26.24 10.55
C GLY A 177 -19.91 -25.01 9.97
N ASP A 178 -19.17 -24.03 9.44
CA ASP A 178 -19.75 -22.84 8.80
C ASP A 178 -20.58 -23.23 7.56
N LYS A 179 -21.82 -22.75 7.48
CA LYS A 179 -22.74 -22.91 6.33
C LYS A 179 -23.05 -21.58 5.64
N SER A 180 -22.26 -20.54 5.89
CA SER A 180 -22.52 -19.21 5.36
C SER A 180 -22.31 -19.19 3.84
N VAL A 181 -23.25 -18.64 3.08
CA VAL A 181 -23.16 -18.53 1.61
C VAL A 181 -23.25 -17.08 1.10
N ASP A 182 -23.45 -16.11 2.01
CA ASP A 182 -23.64 -14.68 1.70
C ASP A 182 -22.48 -13.80 2.24
N MET A 183 -22.66 -12.48 2.35
CA MET A 183 -21.63 -11.52 2.83
C MET A 183 -20.97 -11.89 4.18
N ASN A 184 -21.65 -12.68 5.02
CA ASN A 184 -21.08 -13.26 6.24
C ASN A 184 -19.87 -14.17 5.96
N TRP A 185 -19.82 -14.83 4.80
CA TRP A 185 -18.71 -15.68 4.36
C TRP A 185 -17.40 -14.87 4.23
N TYR A 186 -17.45 -13.71 3.56
CA TYR A 186 -16.29 -12.84 3.35
C TYR A 186 -15.81 -12.21 4.66
N SER A 187 -16.76 -11.74 5.48
CA SER A 187 -16.47 -11.12 6.79
C SER A 187 -15.73 -12.09 7.72
N LYS A 188 -16.25 -13.31 7.85
CA LYS A 188 -15.68 -14.36 8.69
C LYS A 188 -14.25 -14.70 8.29
N ARG A 189 -14.00 -14.83 7.00
CA ARG A 189 -12.67 -15.19 6.47
C ARG A 189 -11.68 -14.04 6.56
N GLY A 190 -12.10 -12.81 6.27
CA GLY A 190 -11.26 -11.62 6.41
C GLY A 190 -10.84 -11.39 7.87
N ILE A 191 -11.77 -11.47 8.81
CA ILE A 191 -11.50 -11.32 10.25
C ILE A 191 -10.56 -12.43 10.73
N LEU A 192 -10.84 -13.69 10.40
CA LEU A 192 -9.99 -14.80 10.83
C LEU A 192 -8.59 -14.73 10.22
N ALA A 193 -8.46 -14.28 8.97
CA ALA A 193 -7.16 -14.08 8.32
C ALA A 193 -6.33 -13.00 9.03
N ALA A 194 -6.94 -11.89 9.43
CA ALA A 194 -6.28 -10.85 10.22
C ALA A 194 -5.86 -11.35 11.62
N ILE A 195 -6.73 -12.11 12.29
CA ILE A 195 -6.43 -12.69 13.61
C ILE A 195 -5.26 -13.68 13.49
N TYR A 196 -5.31 -14.61 12.53
CA TYR A 196 -4.28 -15.61 12.34
C TYR A 196 -2.93 -14.97 12.00
N SER A 197 -2.88 -14.08 11.01
CA SER A 197 -1.64 -13.43 10.57
C SER A 197 -1.01 -12.55 11.66
N SER A 198 -1.80 -11.75 12.38
CA SER A 198 -1.29 -10.95 13.50
C SER A 198 -0.79 -11.82 14.66
N THR A 199 -1.42 -12.96 14.91
CA THR A 199 -0.96 -13.93 15.93
C THR A 199 0.34 -14.62 15.50
N GLU A 200 0.47 -14.99 14.22
CA GLU A 200 1.69 -15.60 13.67
C GLU A 200 2.88 -14.64 13.75
N LEU A 201 2.66 -13.34 13.49
CA LEU A 201 3.69 -12.31 13.66
C LEU A 201 4.08 -12.11 15.13
N TYR A 202 3.10 -12.11 16.04
CA TYR A 202 3.37 -12.07 17.47
C TYR A 202 4.23 -13.27 17.89
N MET A 203 3.93 -14.47 17.37
CA MET A 203 4.64 -15.71 17.68
C MET A 203 6.13 -15.63 17.33
N VAL A 204 6.51 -14.90 16.28
CA VAL A 204 7.93 -14.73 15.89
C VAL A 204 8.74 -13.99 16.96
N GLN A 205 8.11 -13.10 17.73
CA GLN A 205 8.76 -12.29 18.76
C GLN A 205 8.53 -12.83 20.18
N ASP A 206 7.67 -13.83 20.34
CA ASP A 206 7.28 -14.34 21.64
C ASP A 206 8.37 -15.26 22.24
N THR A 207 8.99 -14.80 23.31
CA THR A 207 9.99 -15.55 24.08
C THR A 207 9.41 -16.22 25.32
N SER A 208 8.09 -16.20 25.51
CA SER A 208 7.45 -16.86 26.66
C SER A 208 7.56 -18.39 26.58
N PRO A 209 7.60 -19.09 27.73
CA PRO A 209 7.62 -20.55 27.74
C PRO A 209 6.46 -21.12 26.93
N GLU A 210 6.74 -22.04 26.02
CA GLU A 210 5.74 -22.71 25.18
C GLU A 210 4.79 -21.76 24.40
N PHE A 211 5.23 -20.53 24.11
CA PHE A 211 4.44 -19.52 23.39
C PHE A 211 3.11 -19.15 24.08
N ILE A 212 3.07 -19.19 25.41
CA ILE A 212 1.88 -18.82 26.19
C ILE A 212 1.39 -17.42 25.82
N GLY A 213 2.29 -16.46 25.64
CA GLY A 213 1.97 -15.09 25.24
C GLY A 213 1.22 -15.02 23.90
N THR A 214 1.64 -15.81 22.92
CA THR A 214 1.02 -15.94 21.60
C THR A 214 -0.42 -16.45 21.73
N PHE A 215 -0.64 -17.51 22.50
CA PHE A 215 -1.97 -18.09 22.64
C PHE A 215 -2.91 -17.21 23.46
N GLN A 216 -2.39 -16.45 24.44
CA GLN A 216 -3.17 -15.40 25.12
C GLN A 216 -3.52 -14.24 24.17
N PHE A 217 -2.60 -13.85 23.29
CA PHE A 217 -2.85 -12.84 22.26
C PHE A 217 -3.96 -13.29 21.30
N LEU A 218 -3.90 -14.54 20.82
CA LEU A 218 -4.94 -15.16 20.02
C LEU A 218 -6.30 -15.13 20.72
N ASP A 219 -6.34 -15.47 22.01
CA ASP A 219 -7.58 -15.50 22.79
C ASP A 219 -8.22 -14.14 22.92
N ARG A 220 -7.42 -13.08 23.15
CA ARG A 220 -7.91 -11.70 23.13
C ARG A 220 -8.51 -11.35 21.78
N ARG A 221 -7.78 -11.63 20.69
CA ARG A 221 -8.24 -11.31 19.32
C ARG A 221 -9.51 -12.04 18.92
N LEU A 222 -9.65 -13.31 19.29
CA LEU A 222 -10.88 -14.07 19.07
C LEU A 222 -12.04 -13.55 19.92
N LYS A 223 -11.80 -13.17 21.18
CA LYS A 223 -12.83 -12.57 22.05
C LYS A 223 -13.30 -11.22 21.52
N ASP A 224 -12.38 -10.36 21.10
CA ASP A 224 -12.70 -9.06 20.50
C ASP A 224 -13.64 -9.27 19.32
N SER A 225 -13.32 -10.22 18.42
CA SER A 225 -14.13 -10.56 17.24
C SER A 225 -15.53 -11.12 17.56
N ALA A 226 -15.71 -11.84 18.67
CA ALA A 226 -17.02 -12.39 19.05
C ALA A 226 -18.02 -11.29 19.45
N THR A 227 -17.51 -10.14 19.89
CA THR A 227 -18.31 -8.94 20.20
C THR A 227 -18.88 -8.28 18.95
N PHE A 228 -18.25 -8.50 17.78
CA PHE A 228 -18.67 -7.95 16.48
C PHE A 228 -19.85 -8.68 15.84
N GLY A 229 -20.17 -9.91 16.29
CA GLY A 229 -21.30 -10.68 15.79
C GLY A 229 -22.69 -10.07 16.05
N ARG A 230 -22.76 -8.99 16.85
CA ARG A 230 -24.00 -8.25 17.17
C ARG A 230 -24.22 -6.96 16.37
N ILE A 231 -23.25 -6.54 15.55
CA ILE A 231 -23.29 -5.30 14.77
C ILE A 231 -23.16 -5.68 13.29
N VAL A 232 -24.22 -6.28 12.74
CA VAL A 232 -24.31 -6.61 11.32
C VAL A 232 -25.04 -5.45 10.63
N GLY A 233 -24.27 -4.49 10.11
CA GLY A 233 -24.79 -3.33 9.40
C GLY A 233 -23.86 -2.76 8.33
N ASP A 234 -22.55 -2.68 8.59
CA ASP A 234 -21.60 -2.01 7.68
C ASP A 234 -20.34 -2.85 7.43
N VAL A 235 -20.49 -3.93 6.68
CA VAL A 235 -19.43 -4.95 6.48
C VAL A 235 -18.39 -4.57 5.41
N ASN A 236 -18.71 -3.70 4.45
CA ASN A 236 -17.83 -3.44 3.30
C ASN A 236 -16.56 -2.63 3.66
N ASN A 237 -16.59 -1.85 4.74
CA ASN A 237 -15.45 -1.00 5.13
C ASN A 237 -14.41 -1.73 5.99
N TYR A 238 -14.78 -2.78 6.72
CA TYR A 238 -13.89 -3.44 7.69
C TYR A 238 -13.08 -4.60 7.09
N VAL A 239 -13.64 -5.32 6.12
CA VAL A 239 -12.88 -6.33 5.34
C VAL A 239 -11.72 -5.66 4.60
N ASP A 240 -11.95 -4.44 4.11
CA ASP A 240 -10.97 -3.62 3.44
C ASP A 240 -9.87 -3.13 4.41
N VAL A 241 -10.22 -2.81 5.66
CA VAL A 241 -9.25 -2.46 6.73
C VAL A 241 -8.42 -3.67 7.16
N ALA A 242 -8.99 -4.87 7.27
CA ALA A 242 -8.27 -6.09 7.60
C ALA A 242 -7.28 -6.49 6.49
N ILE A 243 -7.69 -6.38 5.23
CA ILE A 243 -6.82 -6.61 4.06
C ILE A 243 -5.73 -5.53 3.98
N ARG A 244 -6.05 -4.24 4.19
CA ARG A 244 -5.06 -3.15 4.25
C ARG A 244 -4.13 -3.25 5.45
N SER A 245 -4.54 -3.87 6.56
CA SER A 245 -3.68 -4.10 7.73
C SER A 245 -2.72 -5.26 7.51
N ALA A 246 -3.19 -6.38 6.93
CA ALA A 246 -2.34 -7.50 6.56
C ALA A 246 -1.36 -7.12 5.43
N ILE A 247 -1.86 -6.41 4.41
CA ILE A 247 -1.02 -5.81 3.36
C ILE A 247 -0.15 -4.69 3.94
N GLY A 248 -0.60 -3.92 4.92
CA GLY A 248 0.17 -2.86 5.59
C GLY A 248 1.36 -3.39 6.38
N ILE A 249 1.18 -4.55 7.03
CA ILE A 249 2.24 -5.21 7.78
C ILE A 249 3.16 -6.00 6.83
N LEU A 250 2.64 -6.68 5.81
CA LEU A 250 3.45 -7.32 4.76
C LEU A 250 4.22 -6.28 3.93
N SER A 251 3.59 -5.15 3.61
CA SER A 251 4.22 -4.00 2.95
C SER A 251 5.26 -3.34 3.85
N SER A 252 5.12 -3.38 5.18
CA SER A 252 6.16 -2.94 6.10
C SER A 252 7.42 -3.83 6.08
N ILE A 253 7.27 -5.14 5.83
CA ILE A 253 8.37 -6.10 5.62
C ILE A 253 8.97 -5.95 4.21
N TYR A 254 8.15 -5.64 3.22
CA TYR A 254 8.57 -5.31 1.85
C TYR A 254 9.27 -3.99 1.68
N ALA A 255 8.86 -3.02 2.47
CA ALA A 255 9.46 -1.72 2.44
C ALA A 255 10.92 -1.80 2.86
N VAL A 256 11.34 -2.90 3.47
CA VAL A 256 12.73 -3.18 3.84
C VAL A 256 13.56 -3.67 2.65
N GLY A 257 12.99 -4.00 1.49
CA GLY A 257 13.73 -4.51 0.32
C GLY A 257 13.90 -3.50 -0.82
N GLU A 258 12.80 -3.00 -1.38
CA GLU A 258 12.82 -2.09 -2.54
C GLU A 258 12.54 -0.62 -2.18
N ILE A 259 11.96 -0.35 -1.00
CA ILE A 259 11.66 1.02 -0.51
C ILE A 259 12.85 1.59 0.29
N LEU A 260 13.97 0.86 0.42
CA LEU A 260 15.14 1.33 1.18
C LEU A 260 15.83 2.56 0.57
N GLU A 261 15.65 2.86 -0.72
CA GLU A 261 16.35 4.00 -1.32
C GLU A 261 15.67 5.36 -1.10
N LYS A 262 14.40 5.43 -0.67
CA LYS A 262 13.61 6.68 -0.79
C LYS A 262 12.65 6.98 0.38
N ARG A 263 13.09 6.89 1.64
CA ARG A 263 12.19 7.09 2.80
C ARG A 263 12.08 8.53 3.33
N PHE A 264 13.13 9.33 3.19
CA PHE A 264 13.08 10.76 3.47
C PHE A 264 13.97 11.45 2.45
N LEU A 265 13.39 12.33 1.66
CA LEU A 265 14.05 12.95 0.51
C LEU A 265 13.79 14.44 0.54
N SER A 266 14.86 15.20 0.34
CA SER A 266 14.79 16.61 0.04
C SER A 266 14.61 16.73 -1.47
N ILE A 267 13.59 17.45 -1.92
CA ILE A 267 13.41 17.82 -3.33
C ILE A 267 13.67 19.31 -3.43
N ASP A 268 14.62 19.72 -4.27
CA ASP A 268 14.87 21.13 -4.53
C ASP A 268 13.88 21.64 -5.59
N VAL A 269 13.05 22.60 -5.19
CA VAL A 269 12.06 23.25 -6.05
C VAL A 269 12.39 24.73 -6.31
N SER A 270 13.57 25.20 -5.90
CA SER A 270 13.99 26.60 -6.03
C SER A 270 14.11 27.07 -7.48
N THR A 271 14.42 26.15 -8.40
CA THR A 271 14.60 26.43 -9.83
C THR A 271 13.35 26.13 -10.68
N LEU A 272 12.20 25.88 -10.05
CA LEU A 272 11.00 25.43 -10.74
C LEU A 272 10.45 26.49 -11.71
N SER A 273 10.25 26.08 -12.96
CA SER A 273 9.73 26.89 -14.06
C SER A 273 8.93 26.02 -15.04
N LYS A 274 8.26 26.64 -16.03
CA LYS A 274 7.46 25.92 -17.04
C LYS A 274 8.28 24.92 -17.87
N ASP A 275 9.57 25.19 -18.06
CA ASP A 275 10.48 24.34 -18.83
C ASP A 275 11.12 23.23 -17.97
N THR A 276 10.83 23.20 -16.67
CA THR A 276 11.38 22.20 -15.77
C THR A 276 10.72 20.85 -16.04
N SER A 277 11.53 19.85 -16.39
CA SER A 277 11.09 18.47 -16.65
C SER A 277 11.63 17.47 -15.64
N THR A 278 12.55 17.90 -14.77
CA THR A 278 13.22 17.07 -13.77
C THR A 278 13.21 17.76 -12.41
N LEU A 279 13.05 16.98 -11.35
CA LEU A 279 13.19 17.44 -9.97
C LEU A 279 14.35 16.68 -9.33
N GLU A 280 15.36 17.43 -8.88
CA GLU A 280 16.49 16.85 -8.18
C GLU A 280 16.07 16.47 -6.75
N TYR A 281 16.42 15.26 -6.33
CA TYR A 281 16.24 14.82 -4.97
C TYR A 281 17.55 14.35 -4.32
N GLU A 282 17.64 14.57 -3.02
CA GLU A 282 18.73 14.11 -2.16
C GLU A 282 18.14 13.20 -1.07
N PRO A 283 18.59 11.93 -0.96
CA PRO A 283 18.18 11.06 0.14
C PRO A 283 18.75 11.58 1.45
N LEU A 284 17.88 11.82 2.42
CA LEU A 284 18.25 12.17 3.79
C LEU A 284 18.31 10.90 4.67
N SER A 285 18.84 9.80 4.12
CA SER A 285 18.84 8.46 4.72
C SER A 285 19.72 8.31 5.97
N LYS A 286 20.53 9.31 6.31
CA LYS A 286 21.28 9.40 7.57
C LYS A 286 20.38 9.73 8.78
N LEU A 287 19.13 10.13 8.53
CA LEU A 287 18.16 10.46 9.56
C LEU A 287 17.30 9.22 9.87
N GLU A 288 17.41 8.67 11.08
CA GLU A 288 16.61 7.52 11.54
C GLU A 288 15.14 7.91 11.83
N ILE A 289 14.42 8.39 10.81
CA ILE A 289 12.99 8.76 10.91
C ILE A 289 12.08 7.53 10.75
N ASN A 290 12.68 6.37 10.40
CA ASN A 290 11.98 5.12 10.03
C ASN A 290 11.07 4.53 11.10
N SER A 291 11.08 5.03 12.34
CA SER A 291 10.21 4.57 13.41
C SER A 291 8.90 5.34 13.53
N ILE A 292 8.65 6.38 12.71
CA ILE A 292 7.42 7.20 12.85
C ILE A 292 6.31 6.68 11.95
N LEU A 293 5.22 6.28 12.58
CA LEU A 293 3.97 5.87 11.94
C LEU A 293 3.03 7.07 11.82
N ASN A 294 2.34 7.15 10.68
CA ASN A 294 1.45 8.25 10.30
C ASN A 294 2.06 9.64 10.56
N PRO A 295 3.25 9.92 9.98
CA PRO A 295 3.93 11.19 10.20
C PRO A 295 3.11 12.34 9.60
N ARG A 296 3.08 13.44 10.34
CA ARG A 296 2.56 14.74 9.93
C ARG A 296 3.72 15.72 10.02
N SER A 297 3.80 16.64 9.08
CA SER A 297 4.88 17.61 9.07
C SER A 297 4.37 19.01 8.80
N ALA A 298 5.05 19.98 9.40
CA ALA A 298 4.84 21.39 9.15
C ALA A 298 6.18 22.11 9.21
N GLY A 299 6.39 23.03 8.27
CA GLY A 299 7.59 23.86 8.19
C GLY A 299 7.35 25.25 8.77
N TRP A 300 8.30 25.77 9.56
CA TRP A 300 8.30 27.14 10.06
C TRP A 300 9.74 27.69 10.04
N LYS A 301 9.95 28.78 9.30
CA LYS A 301 11.29 29.38 9.11
C LYS A 301 12.28 28.30 8.63
N ASP A 302 13.36 28.07 9.37
CA ASP A 302 14.42 27.11 9.04
C ASP A 302 14.19 25.71 9.64
N PHE A 303 12.98 25.40 10.12
CA PHE A 303 12.68 24.13 10.78
C PHE A 303 11.48 23.41 10.18
N ILE A 304 11.55 22.09 10.19
CA ILE A 304 10.43 21.19 9.94
C ILE A 304 10.20 20.40 11.21
N VAL A 305 8.97 20.39 11.70
CA VAL A 305 8.57 19.46 12.76
C VAL A 305 7.86 18.28 12.13
N ILE A 306 8.22 17.08 12.57
CA ILE A 306 7.59 15.82 12.19
C ILE A 306 6.99 15.23 13.44
N TYR A 307 5.68 15.06 13.45
CA TYR A 307 4.94 14.47 14.55
C TYR A 307 4.27 13.19 14.11
N GLY A 308 4.39 12.14 14.91
CA GLY A 308 3.69 10.90 14.62
C GLY A 308 3.68 9.95 15.81
N ILE A 309 3.60 8.66 15.55
CA ILE A 309 3.65 7.62 16.59
C ILE A 309 4.88 6.74 16.42
N LYS A 310 5.63 6.52 17.50
CA LYS A 310 6.82 5.66 17.48
C LYS A 310 6.49 4.17 17.57
N ASP A 311 5.43 3.83 18.31
CA ASP A 311 4.96 2.45 18.50
C ASP A 311 3.43 2.42 18.41
N PHE A 312 2.91 1.75 17.38
CA PHE A 312 1.48 1.57 17.14
C PHE A 312 0.77 0.87 18.30
N LEU A 313 1.38 -0.14 18.92
CA LEU A 313 0.72 -0.92 19.97
C LEU A 313 0.50 -0.09 21.23
N GLN A 314 1.43 0.80 21.52
CA GLN A 314 1.41 1.63 22.73
C GLN A 314 0.82 3.03 22.50
N MET A 315 0.61 3.41 21.22
CA MET A 315 0.18 4.75 20.80
C MET A 315 1.05 5.84 21.45
N ILE A 316 2.38 5.64 21.40
CA ILE A 316 3.35 6.59 21.97
C ILE A 316 3.59 7.71 20.95
N PRO A 317 3.14 8.95 21.23
CA PRO A 317 3.41 10.07 20.35
C PRO A 317 4.92 10.34 20.30
N TYR A 318 5.39 10.90 19.21
CA TYR A 318 6.79 11.18 18.99
C TYR A 318 6.94 12.39 18.08
N MET A 319 7.90 13.24 18.41
CA MET A 319 8.16 14.46 17.66
C MET A 319 9.65 14.54 17.34
N LEU A 320 9.93 14.93 16.10
CA LEU A 320 11.25 15.28 15.63
C LEU A 320 11.23 16.72 15.14
N LYS A 321 12.35 17.40 15.35
CA LYS A 321 12.65 18.70 14.78
C LYS A 321 13.83 18.55 13.83
N TYR A 322 13.64 18.95 12.59
CA TYR A 322 14.65 18.96 11.56
C TYR A 322 15.02 20.41 11.24
N ASN A 323 16.30 20.77 11.36
CA ASN A 323 16.82 22.07 10.94
C ASN A 323 17.24 21.99 9.48
N ILE A 324 16.65 22.83 8.64
CA ILE A 324 16.91 22.86 7.20
C ILE A 324 18.32 23.36 6.90
N THR A 325 18.82 24.33 7.67
CA THR A 325 20.14 24.95 7.48
C THR A 325 21.28 24.09 8.02
N SER A 326 21.15 23.55 9.23
CA SER A 326 22.20 22.70 9.82
C SER A 326 22.10 21.23 9.40
N HIS A 327 20.98 20.83 8.80
CA HIS A 327 20.65 19.43 8.49
C HIS A 327 20.61 18.50 9.71
N GLU A 328 20.44 19.07 10.92
CA GLU A 328 20.36 18.31 12.16
C GLU A 328 18.92 17.89 12.46
N LEU A 329 18.77 16.69 13.01
CA LEU A 329 17.51 16.16 13.47
C LEU A 329 17.60 15.87 14.96
N THR A 330 16.70 16.46 15.74
CA THR A 330 16.63 16.27 17.19
C THR A 330 15.27 15.72 17.59
N SER A 331 15.24 14.71 18.46
CA SER A 331 13.99 14.30 19.11
C SER A 331 13.55 15.35 20.11
N ASP A 332 12.28 15.71 20.07
CA ASP A 332 11.73 16.67 21.04
C ASP A 332 11.19 15.93 22.27
N ALA A 333 11.48 16.48 23.45
CA ALA A 333 10.99 15.97 24.71
C ALA A 333 9.57 16.47 25.03
N ASN A 334 9.11 17.55 24.40
CA ASN A 334 7.73 18.04 24.49
C ASN A 334 6.82 17.22 23.57
N VAL A 335 6.66 15.95 23.94
CA VAL A 335 5.85 15.00 23.22
C VAL A 335 4.38 15.43 23.29
N GLY A 336 3.77 15.60 22.12
CA GLY A 336 2.38 16.04 22.00
C GLY A 336 1.35 15.05 22.57
N PRO A 337 0.07 15.45 22.56
CA PRO A 337 -1.01 14.63 23.08
C PRO A 337 -1.24 13.39 22.22
N LYS A 338 -1.58 12.27 22.86
CA LYS A 338 -1.99 11.05 22.15
C LYS A 338 -3.14 11.38 21.20
N TYR A 339 -3.05 10.87 19.97
CA TYR A 339 -4.07 11.07 18.96
C TYR A 339 -4.43 9.73 18.32
N ASP A 340 -5.63 9.66 17.76
CA ASP A 340 -6.09 8.47 17.05
C ASP A 340 -5.43 8.40 15.65
N VAL A 341 -4.63 7.36 15.45
CA VAL A 341 -3.96 7.05 14.20
C VAL A 341 -4.90 6.83 13.02
N PHE A 342 -6.15 6.45 13.29
CA PHE A 342 -7.12 6.10 12.25
C PHE A 342 -7.86 7.31 11.67
N ILE A 343 -7.65 8.51 12.21
CA ILE A 343 -8.37 9.72 11.81
C ILE A 343 -7.66 10.45 10.63
N GLU A 344 -6.42 10.08 10.25
CA GLU A 344 -5.70 10.56 9.03
C GLU A 344 -5.70 12.10 8.84
N GLU A 345 -5.56 12.89 9.91
CA GLU A 345 -5.70 14.34 9.82
C GLU A 345 -4.40 15.07 9.42
N PRO A 346 -4.49 16.26 8.81
CA PRO A 346 -3.32 17.10 8.56
C PRO A 346 -2.87 17.84 9.82
N PHE A 347 -1.60 18.26 9.84
CA PHE A 347 -1.19 19.44 10.60
C PHE A 347 -1.60 20.67 9.80
N ILE A 348 -2.33 21.59 10.44
CA ILE A 348 -2.89 22.77 9.79
C ILE A 348 -2.03 23.97 10.17
N GLY A 349 -1.53 24.69 9.17
CA GLY A 349 -0.61 25.81 9.38
C GLY A 349 0.85 25.43 9.15
N PRO A 350 1.80 26.13 9.78
CA PRO A 350 1.60 27.13 10.84
C PRO A 350 0.87 28.41 10.39
N ASP A 351 0.22 29.09 11.34
CA ASP A 351 -0.24 30.47 11.17
C ASP A 351 0.92 31.48 11.29
N ASP A 352 0.64 32.76 11.11
CA ASP A 352 1.64 33.84 11.21
C ASP A 352 2.27 33.98 12.62
N LYS A 353 1.68 33.35 13.64
CA LYS A 353 2.17 33.31 15.04
C LYS A 353 2.94 32.01 15.32
N GLY A 354 3.15 31.16 14.31
CA GLY A 354 3.84 29.87 14.41
C GLY A 354 2.99 28.74 15.00
N ASN A 355 1.67 28.90 15.12
CA ASN A 355 0.78 27.86 15.66
C ASN A 355 0.40 26.86 14.58
N ILE A 356 0.57 25.59 14.87
CA ILE A 356 0.05 24.46 14.10
C ILE A 356 -1.15 23.91 14.84
N TYR A 357 -2.24 23.70 14.11
CA TYR A 357 -3.49 23.18 14.64
C TYR A 357 -3.63 21.71 14.26
N LEU A 358 -3.91 20.88 15.25
CA LEU A 358 -4.19 19.45 15.13
C LEU A 358 -5.61 19.21 15.63
N PHE A 359 -6.56 19.03 14.71
CA PHE A 359 -7.90 18.60 15.06
C PHE A 359 -7.92 17.09 15.26
N ASP A 360 -8.51 16.61 16.36
CA ASP A 360 -8.61 15.18 16.67
C ASP A 360 -9.85 14.50 16.07
N GLY A 361 -10.67 15.25 15.32
CA GLY A 361 -11.84 14.74 14.64
C GLY A 361 -13.07 14.52 15.53
N ILE A 362 -12.97 14.81 16.84
CA ILE A 362 -14.04 14.65 17.82
C ILE A 362 -14.48 16.02 18.35
N ASP A 363 -13.69 16.61 19.26
CA ASP A 363 -14.07 17.83 19.97
C ASP A 363 -12.89 18.70 20.41
N SER A 364 -11.65 18.38 20.03
CA SER A 364 -10.48 19.10 20.53
C SER A 364 -9.53 19.54 19.42
N PHE A 365 -9.03 20.78 19.53
CA PHE A 365 -7.81 21.19 18.84
C PHE A 365 -6.63 21.10 19.79
N ASN A 366 -5.56 20.47 19.32
CA ASN A 366 -4.25 20.56 19.93
C ASN A 366 -3.46 21.58 19.12
N ILE A 367 -3.03 22.66 19.75
CA ILE A 367 -2.20 23.68 19.12
C ILE A 367 -0.76 23.43 19.54
N PHE A 368 0.13 23.33 18.57
CA PHE A 368 1.57 23.32 18.81
C PHE A 368 2.18 24.62 18.30
N ASN A 369 2.79 25.41 19.17
CA ASN A 369 3.46 26.63 18.77
C ASN A 369 4.94 26.36 18.44
N MET A 370 5.32 26.59 17.19
CA MET A 370 6.66 26.31 16.64
C MET A 370 7.76 27.24 17.16
N GLU A 371 7.41 28.39 17.74
CA GLU A 371 8.40 29.30 18.33
C GLU A 371 8.72 28.93 19.78
N THR A 372 7.69 28.64 20.57
CA THR A 372 7.80 28.34 22.00
C THR A 372 7.94 26.86 22.31
N TYR A 373 7.69 25.97 21.33
CA TYR A 373 7.70 24.51 21.47
C TYR A 373 6.72 23.99 22.52
N ASN A 374 5.57 24.67 22.66
CA ASN A 374 4.55 24.34 23.64
C ASN A 374 3.27 23.85 22.99
N TRP A 375 2.62 22.91 23.67
CA TRP A 375 1.31 22.40 23.33
C TRP A 375 0.22 23.08 24.16
N TYR A 376 -0.89 23.42 23.51
CA TYR A 376 -2.10 23.93 24.13
C TYR A 376 -3.28 23.07 23.67
N ILE A 377 -4.12 22.63 24.60
CA ILE A 377 -5.32 21.86 24.27
C ILE A 377 -6.51 22.79 24.40
N MET A 378 -7.20 23.02 23.29
CA MET A 378 -8.45 23.76 23.24
C MET A 378 -9.60 22.79 23.04
N LYS A 379 -10.49 22.73 24.04
CA LYS A 379 -11.78 22.09 23.85
C LYS A 379 -12.62 22.96 22.94
N THR A 380 -13.17 22.38 21.89
CA THR A 380 -14.09 23.07 20.99
C THR A 380 -15.47 22.45 21.04
N LYS A 381 -16.49 23.27 20.88
CA LYS A 381 -17.87 22.80 20.81
C LYS A 381 -18.26 22.66 19.34
N PHE A 382 -17.94 21.52 18.77
CA PHE A 382 -18.37 21.16 17.40
C PHE A 382 -19.92 21.07 17.29
N ASP A 383 -20.59 20.95 18.44
CA ASP A 383 -22.04 21.02 18.65
C ASP A 383 -22.72 22.29 18.11
N GLU A 384 -21.96 23.38 17.89
CA GLU A 384 -22.50 24.62 17.32
C GLU A 384 -22.82 24.48 15.82
N ILE A 385 -22.17 23.53 15.13
CA ILE A 385 -22.44 23.22 13.71
C ILE A 385 -23.35 21.98 13.56
N PHE A 386 -23.29 21.04 14.49
CA PHE A 386 -23.95 19.73 14.37
C PHE A 386 -24.69 19.32 15.65
N PRO A 387 -25.80 18.55 15.60
CA PRO A 387 -26.66 18.31 16.76
C PRO A 387 -25.98 17.54 17.92
N LYS A 388 -26.25 18.01 19.15
CA LYS A 388 -25.66 17.64 20.47
C LYS A 388 -25.58 16.17 20.91
N ASN A 389 -25.98 15.18 20.10
CA ASN A 389 -26.12 13.78 20.55
C ASN A 389 -25.48 12.74 19.63
N THR A 390 -24.52 13.14 18.78
CA THR A 390 -23.82 12.21 17.88
C THR A 390 -22.34 12.19 18.25
N LEU A 391 -21.73 11.01 18.36
CA LEU A 391 -20.27 10.90 18.27
C LEU A 391 -19.88 11.33 16.84
N LEU A 392 -19.50 12.60 16.71
CA LEU A 392 -19.07 13.17 15.45
C LEU A 392 -17.63 12.75 15.23
N ILE A 393 -17.39 12.05 14.13
CA ILE A 393 -16.05 11.71 13.66
C ILE A 393 -15.95 12.37 12.30
N TYR A 394 -15.23 13.49 12.23
CA TYR A 394 -14.86 14.10 10.97
C TYR A 394 -13.47 13.58 10.60
N LYS A 395 -13.28 13.09 9.37
CA LYS A 395 -12.00 12.52 8.94
C LYS A 395 -11.82 12.63 7.43
N ARG A 396 -10.56 12.50 6.98
CA ARG A 396 -10.18 12.46 5.55
C ARG A 396 -10.63 13.70 4.76
N TYR A 397 -10.85 14.79 5.46
CA TYR A 397 -11.05 16.12 4.89
C TYR A 397 -9.69 16.75 4.59
N THR A 398 -9.71 17.88 3.89
CA THR A 398 -8.56 18.78 3.86
C THR A 398 -8.86 20.02 4.68
N ALA A 399 -7.85 20.56 5.33
CA ALA A 399 -7.96 21.76 6.13
C ALA A 399 -6.83 22.71 5.77
N THR A 400 -7.18 23.95 5.45
CA THR A 400 -6.26 24.98 4.97
C THR A 400 -6.46 26.24 5.81
N ILE A 401 -5.40 26.76 6.42
CA ILE A 401 -5.46 28.04 7.15
C ILE A 401 -5.25 29.19 6.17
N LEU A 402 -6.15 30.17 6.20
CA LEU A 402 -6.05 31.40 5.44
C LEU A 402 -5.22 32.45 6.20
N PRO A 403 -4.66 33.47 5.51
CA PRO A 403 -3.84 34.52 6.14
C PRO A 403 -4.60 35.35 7.19
N ASN A 404 -5.93 35.35 7.13
CA ASN A 404 -6.78 36.02 8.11
C ASN A 404 -7.07 35.16 9.36
N GLY A 405 -6.41 34.01 9.53
CA GLY A 405 -6.60 33.13 10.70
C GLY A 405 -7.84 32.25 10.63
N VAL A 406 -8.56 32.20 9.50
CA VAL A 406 -9.68 31.27 9.31
C VAL A 406 -9.19 29.95 8.73
N ILE A 407 -9.51 28.84 9.38
CA ILE A 407 -9.27 27.49 8.84
C ILE A 407 -10.49 27.06 8.02
N VAL A 408 -10.26 26.68 6.76
CA VAL A 408 -11.26 26.19 5.82
C VAL A 408 -11.16 24.68 5.72
N PHE A 409 -12.25 23.98 6.06
CA PHE A 409 -12.38 22.53 5.98
C PHE A 409 -13.22 22.13 4.77
N LEU A 410 -12.71 21.20 3.96
CA LEU A 410 -13.31 20.78 2.70
C LEU A 410 -13.45 19.25 2.61
N GLY A 411 -14.63 18.81 2.17
CA GLY A 411 -14.92 17.40 1.88
C GLY A 411 -14.77 16.48 3.08
N GLY A 412 -14.35 15.24 2.84
CA GLY A 412 -14.17 14.21 3.85
C GLY A 412 -15.46 13.48 4.25
N LEU A 413 -15.38 12.77 5.36
CA LEU A 413 -16.48 11.99 5.93
C LEU A 413 -16.83 12.49 7.32
N LEU A 414 -18.08 12.86 7.53
CA LEU A 414 -18.62 13.17 8.85
C LEU A 414 -19.56 12.04 9.30
N THR A 415 -19.20 11.35 10.38
CA THR A 415 -19.94 10.18 10.88
C THR A 415 -20.24 9.20 9.74
N TYR A 416 -19.21 8.90 8.95
CA TYR A 416 -19.25 8.01 7.78
C TYR A 416 -20.06 8.51 6.57
N LYS A 417 -20.66 9.70 6.64
CA LYS A 417 -21.38 10.29 5.52
C LYS A 417 -20.48 11.27 4.76
N PRO A 418 -20.49 11.24 3.42
CA PRO A 418 -19.78 12.21 2.61
C PRO A 418 -20.22 13.64 2.91
N VAL A 419 -19.27 14.53 3.16
CA VAL A 419 -19.54 15.96 3.30
C VAL A 419 -19.55 16.60 1.92
N SER A 420 -20.60 17.37 1.63
CA SER A 420 -20.70 18.12 0.37
C SER A 420 -19.60 19.17 0.29
N MET A 421 -18.94 19.27 -0.87
CA MET A 421 -17.96 20.35 -1.14
C MET A 421 -18.58 21.74 -1.13
N ASN A 422 -19.91 21.87 -1.25
CA ASN A 422 -20.60 23.15 -1.14
C ASN A 422 -20.88 23.57 0.30
N LYS A 423 -20.76 22.65 1.27
CA LYS A 423 -20.86 22.97 2.69
C LYS A 423 -19.44 23.19 3.22
N ILE A 424 -19.03 24.44 3.28
CA ILE A 424 -17.73 24.84 3.81
C ILE A 424 -17.84 24.97 5.32
N ILE A 425 -17.00 24.24 6.04
CA ILE A 425 -16.87 24.36 7.49
C ILE A 425 -15.70 25.29 7.76
N LEU A 426 -15.89 26.27 8.65
CA LEU A 426 -14.92 27.30 8.96
C LEU A 426 -14.63 27.31 10.46
N TYR A 427 -13.38 27.52 10.83
CA TYR A 427 -12.97 27.79 12.19
C TYR A 427 -12.17 29.08 12.26
N ASP A 428 -12.67 30.06 13.01
CA ASP A 428 -11.95 31.29 13.30
C ASP A 428 -11.01 31.05 14.48
N THR A 429 -9.70 31.15 14.24
CA THR A 429 -8.69 30.88 15.28
C THR A 429 -8.55 32.01 16.31
N GLU A 430 -9.01 33.23 16.00
CA GLU A 430 -8.96 34.36 16.92
C GLU A 430 -10.19 34.39 17.83
N GLU A 431 -11.38 34.19 17.27
CA GLU A 431 -12.61 34.10 18.05
C GLU A 431 -12.81 32.73 18.71
N GLY A 432 -12.12 31.70 18.21
CA GLY A 432 -12.29 30.32 18.64
C GLY A 432 -13.65 29.73 18.27
N LYS A 433 -14.27 30.21 17.19
CA LYS A 433 -15.65 29.88 16.80
C LYS A 433 -15.74 29.12 15.50
N TRP A 434 -16.70 28.20 15.50
CA TRP A 434 -17.09 27.41 14.35
C TRP A 434 -18.21 28.11 13.57
N SER A 435 -18.14 28.08 12.25
CA SER A 435 -19.24 28.53 11.39
C SER A 435 -19.35 27.68 10.12
N THR A 436 -20.42 27.88 9.37
CA THR A 436 -20.58 27.23 8.05
C THR A 436 -20.97 28.23 6.99
N LEU A 437 -20.47 28.01 5.79
CA LEU A 437 -20.77 28.79 4.62
C LEU A 437 -21.20 27.86 3.49
N LYS A 438 -22.22 28.26 2.72
CA LYS A 438 -22.61 27.55 1.51
C LYS A 438 -21.90 28.19 0.32
N ALA A 439 -20.95 27.47 -0.28
CA ALA A 439 -20.27 27.94 -1.48
C ALA A 439 -21.22 27.92 -2.69
N VAL A 440 -20.93 28.80 -3.64
CA VAL A 440 -21.67 28.97 -4.91
C VAL A 440 -20.77 28.69 -6.10
N GLY A 441 -21.29 28.73 -7.32
CA GLY A 441 -20.52 28.53 -8.54
C GLY A 441 -20.66 27.11 -9.09
N ASP A 442 -19.58 26.58 -9.64
CA ASP A 442 -19.59 25.29 -10.33
C ASP A 442 -19.86 24.12 -9.38
N PHE A 443 -20.45 23.04 -9.91
CA PHE A 443 -20.71 21.84 -9.14
C PHE A 443 -19.42 21.06 -8.88
N VAL A 444 -19.13 20.80 -7.60
CA VAL A 444 -17.99 19.97 -7.17
C VAL A 444 -18.50 18.80 -6.33
N GLY A 445 -18.25 17.58 -6.79
CA GLY A 445 -18.66 16.36 -6.09
C GLY A 445 -17.94 16.15 -4.75
N SER A 446 -18.65 15.58 -3.78
CA SER A 446 -18.11 15.15 -2.48
C SER A 446 -16.93 14.20 -2.66
N ARG A 447 -15.90 14.34 -1.82
CA ARG A 447 -14.66 13.58 -1.93
C ARG A 447 -13.92 13.44 -0.61
N GLU A 448 -13.22 12.32 -0.42
CA GLU A 448 -12.26 12.06 0.67
C GLU A 448 -10.88 11.78 0.08
N LEU A 449 -9.82 11.85 0.91
CA LEU A 449 -8.42 11.52 0.52
C LEU A 449 -7.86 12.37 -0.63
N HIS A 450 -8.43 13.57 -0.84
CA HIS A 450 -7.95 14.59 -1.77
C HIS A 450 -6.88 15.44 -1.10
N SER A 451 -6.16 16.24 -1.90
CA SER A 451 -5.29 17.30 -1.37
C SER A 451 -5.91 18.67 -1.63
N ALA A 452 -5.52 19.64 -0.81
CA ALA A 452 -5.85 21.04 -0.99
C ALA A 452 -4.64 21.89 -0.67
N CYS A 453 -4.39 22.94 -1.46
CA CYS A 453 -3.30 23.87 -1.23
C CYS A 453 -3.75 25.32 -1.42
N LEU A 454 -3.25 26.21 -0.56
CA LEU A 454 -3.52 27.64 -0.60
C LEU A 454 -2.57 28.33 -1.57
N THR A 455 -3.12 29.12 -2.47
CA THR A 455 -2.37 30.09 -3.27
C THR A 455 -2.30 31.44 -2.56
N SER A 456 -1.26 32.23 -2.83
CA SER A 456 -1.10 33.56 -2.19
C SER A 456 -2.21 34.56 -2.52
N ASP A 457 -2.94 34.34 -3.62
CA ASP A 457 -4.08 35.17 -4.01
C ASP A 457 -5.40 34.72 -3.33
N GLY A 458 -5.33 33.81 -2.35
CA GLY A 458 -6.48 33.42 -1.53
C GLY A 458 -7.38 32.39 -2.20
N ARG A 459 -6.87 31.61 -3.15
CA ARG A 459 -7.60 30.47 -3.72
C ARG A 459 -7.14 29.17 -3.07
N ILE A 460 -8.06 28.23 -2.94
CA ILE A 460 -7.73 26.87 -2.52
C ILE A 460 -7.90 25.96 -3.73
N ILE A 461 -6.81 25.37 -4.19
CA ILE A 461 -6.82 24.39 -5.27
C ILE A 461 -7.05 23.02 -4.65
N VAL A 462 -8.11 22.34 -5.05
CA VAL A 462 -8.48 20.99 -4.61
C VAL A 462 -8.20 20.02 -5.74
N TYR A 463 -7.45 18.94 -5.44
CA TYR A 463 -7.13 17.93 -6.43
C TYR A 463 -7.35 16.49 -5.96
N GLY A 464 -7.87 15.68 -6.88
CA GLY A 464 -8.05 14.25 -6.73
C GLY A 464 -9.09 13.91 -5.65
N GLY A 465 -8.81 12.84 -4.91
CA GLY A 465 -9.75 12.27 -3.97
C GLY A 465 -10.61 11.17 -4.59
N LYS A 466 -11.53 10.63 -3.79
CA LYS A 466 -12.52 9.65 -4.24
C LYS A 466 -13.80 9.76 -3.43
N LEU A 467 -14.83 9.08 -3.92
CA LEU A 467 -16.03 8.83 -3.14
C LEU A 467 -16.31 7.33 -3.17
N GLU A 468 -16.18 6.67 -2.01
CA GLU A 468 -16.30 5.21 -1.89
C GLU A 468 -15.31 4.46 -2.83
N PHE A 469 -15.82 3.88 -3.92
CA PHE A 469 -15.04 3.19 -4.96
C PHE A 469 -15.12 3.90 -6.32
N GLN A 470 -15.69 5.11 -6.37
CA GLN A 470 -15.95 5.85 -7.60
C GLN A 470 -14.98 7.02 -7.76
N GLN A 471 -14.75 7.37 -9.03
CA GLN A 471 -14.02 8.57 -9.37
C GLN A 471 -14.87 9.81 -9.08
N VAL A 472 -14.25 10.85 -8.52
CA VAL A 472 -14.94 12.13 -8.25
C VAL A 472 -14.90 13.03 -9.47
N GLU A 473 -15.94 13.85 -9.64
CA GLU A 473 -16.04 14.83 -10.72
C GLU A 473 -16.25 16.23 -10.12
N PRO A 474 -15.48 17.25 -10.56
CA PRO A 474 -14.27 17.17 -11.40
C PRO A 474 -13.04 16.64 -10.63
N ASP A 475 -11.97 16.27 -11.34
CA ASP A 475 -10.69 15.89 -10.70
C ASP A 475 -9.99 17.06 -10.00
N LEU A 476 -10.16 18.28 -10.53
CA LEU A 476 -9.59 19.51 -10.00
C LEU A 476 -10.68 20.57 -9.89
N ALA A 477 -10.71 21.28 -8.76
CA ALA A 477 -11.58 22.43 -8.55
C ALA A 477 -10.83 23.53 -7.80
N VAL A 478 -11.24 24.78 -7.99
CA VAL A 478 -10.64 25.94 -7.33
C VAL A 478 -11.71 26.68 -6.54
N LEU A 479 -11.48 26.87 -5.25
CA LEU A 479 -12.32 27.68 -4.38
C LEU A 479 -11.71 29.07 -4.23
N ASP A 480 -12.41 30.09 -4.72
CA ASP A 480 -12.07 31.48 -4.46
C ASP A 480 -12.59 31.89 -3.07
N THR A 481 -11.68 32.16 -2.13
CA THR A 481 -12.02 32.58 -0.76
C THR A 481 -12.01 34.10 -0.59
N SER A 482 -11.68 34.86 -1.64
CA SER A 482 -11.67 36.34 -1.62
C SER A 482 -13.07 36.96 -1.75
N VAL A 483 -14.06 36.17 -2.19
CA VAL A 483 -15.46 36.58 -2.39
C VAL A 483 -16.38 35.93 -1.37
N THR A 484 -17.46 36.60 -0.95
CA THR A 484 -18.45 36.01 -0.01
C THR A 484 -19.84 35.96 -0.67
N PRO A 485 -20.50 34.78 -0.75
CA PRO A 485 -20.00 33.47 -0.35
C PRO A 485 -18.85 32.98 -1.25
N TYR A 486 -17.99 32.11 -0.72
CA TYR A 486 -16.90 31.49 -1.48
C TYR A 486 -17.42 30.86 -2.77
N LYS A 487 -16.61 30.92 -3.83
CA LYS A 487 -17.04 30.54 -5.17
C LYS A 487 -16.18 29.43 -5.75
N TRP A 488 -16.81 28.32 -6.14
CA TRP A 488 -16.19 27.26 -6.91
C TRP A 488 -16.07 27.64 -8.39
N THR A 489 -14.92 27.31 -8.97
CA THR A 489 -14.65 27.38 -10.40
C THR A 489 -13.91 26.13 -10.87
N ILE A 490 -14.20 25.69 -12.10
CA ILE A 490 -13.51 24.57 -12.75
C ILE A 490 -12.69 25.12 -13.92
N PRO A 491 -11.35 25.24 -13.79
CA PRO A 491 -10.52 25.68 -14.90
C PRO A 491 -10.45 24.61 -15.98
N GLN A 492 -10.18 25.01 -17.22
CA GLN A 492 -9.84 24.07 -18.29
C GLN A 492 -8.53 23.36 -17.94
N ILE A 493 -8.50 22.03 -18.04
CA ILE A 493 -7.31 21.24 -17.68
C ILE A 493 -6.63 20.75 -18.95
N ILE A 494 -5.34 21.08 -19.09
CA ILE A 494 -4.47 20.59 -20.15
C ILE A 494 -3.56 19.49 -19.58
N ASN A 495 -3.42 18.40 -20.34
CA ASN A 495 -2.65 17.19 -19.98
C ASN A 495 -3.08 16.52 -18.65
N PRO A 496 -4.37 16.21 -18.44
CA PRO A 496 -4.83 15.64 -17.17
C PRO A 496 -4.07 14.36 -16.82
N ILE A 497 -3.66 14.24 -15.55
CA ILE A 497 -2.84 13.13 -15.06
C ILE A 497 -3.67 11.99 -14.44
N GLY A 498 -5.00 12.12 -14.47
CA GLY A 498 -5.95 11.19 -13.87
C GLY A 498 -6.02 11.30 -12.35
N GLN A 499 -6.99 10.60 -11.76
CA GLN A 499 -7.30 10.77 -10.34
C GLN A 499 -6.33 10.04 -9.40
N ILE A 500 -5.80 10.81 -8.44
CA ILE A 500 -4.87 10.34 -7.42
C ILE A 500 -5.49 10.55 -6.04
N ILE A 501 -5.25 9.62 -5.12
CA ILE A 501 -5.63 9.71 -3.69
C ILE A 501 -4.42 9.58 -2.78
N GLN A 502 -4.57 10.05 -1.53
CA GLN A 502 -3.52 9.97 -0.49
C GLN A 502 -2.18 10.52 -0.98
N HIS A 503 -2.24 11.56 -1.80
CA HIS A 503 -1.10 12.30 -2.31
C HIS A 503 -0.97 13.61 -1.51
N THR A 504 0.20 14.23 -1.61
CA THR A 504 0.42 15.55 -1.02
C THR A 504 0.69 16.55 -2.13
N THR A 505 0.17 17.76 -1.95
CA THR A 505 0.44 18.90 -2.83
C THR A 505 1.05 20.05 -2.04
N VAL A 506 1.89 20.84 -2.70
CA VAL A 506 2.44 22.07 -2.15
C VAL A 506 2.47 23.14 -3.23
N MET A 507 2.15 24.37 -2.86
CA MET A 507 2.34 25.52 -3.73
C MET A 507 3.80 25.99 -3.66
N VAL A 508 4.39 26.22 -4.83
CA VAL A 508 5.75 26.70 -5.02
C VAL A 508 5.69 27.98 -5.86
N ASN A 509 6.38 29.02 -5.39
CA ASN A 509 6.50 30.33 -6.06
C ASN A 509 5.14 30.94 -6.47
N ASN A 510 4.06 30.61 -5.74
CA ASN A 510 2.67 31.04 -6.01
C ASN A 510 2.16 30.78 -7.43
N THR A 511 2.84 29.91 -8.18
CA THR A 511 2.59 29.69 -9.61
C THR A 511 2.44 28.22 -9.95
N PHE A 512 3.17 27.37 -9.22
CA PHE A 512 3.20 25.95 -9.50
C PHE A 512 2.71 25.18 -8.28
N MET A 513 1.75 24.28 -8.49
CA MET A 513 1.43 23.26 -7.50
C MET A 513 2.24 22.01 -7.84
N VAL A 514 3.06 21.54 -6.91
CA VAL A 514 3.78 20.27 -7.07
C VAL A 514 2.99 19.18 -6.36
N LEU A 515 2.76 18.08 -7.06
CA LEU A 515 2.15 16.86 -6.54
C LEU A 515 3.19 15.74 -6.52
N TYR A 516 3.27 15.03 -5.41
CA TYR A 516 4.16 13.88 -5.26
C TYR A 516 3.45 12.72 -4.58
N PHE A 517 3.78 11.53 -5.10
CA PHE A 517 3.33 10.25 -4.57
C PHE A 517 1.80 10.11 -4.49
N GLY A 518 1.35 9.04 -3.83
CA GLY A 518 -0.05 8.69 -3.67
C GLY A 518 -0.42 7.46 -4.46
N TYR A 519 -1.71 7.28 -4.69
CA TYR A 519 -2.22 6.11 -5.40
C TYR A 519 -3.14 6.50 -6.55
N ASN A 520 -2.89 5.94 -7.72
CA ASN A 520 -3.79 6.06 -8.87
C ASN A 520 -5.00 5.17 -8.65
N ILE A 521 -6.19 5.71 -8.87
CA ILE A 521 -7.44 4.95 -8.86
C ILE A 521 -7.75 4.44 -10.26
N THR A 522 -7.95 3.13 -10.38
CA THR A 522 -8.55 2.55 -11.58
C THR A 522 -10.08 2.47 -11.44
N ILE A 523 -10.78 2.40 -12.58
CA ILE A 523 -12.25 2.27 -12.66
C ILE A 523 -12.78 1.08 -11.83
N THR A 524 -11.95 0.07 -11.57
CA THR A 524 -12.26 -1.11 -10.75
C THR A 524 -12.08 -0.89 -9.24
N GLY A 525 -11.70 0.31 -8.80
CA GLY A 525 -11.42 0.66 -7.41
C GLY A 525 -10.07 0.14 -6.89
N THR A 526 -9.21 -0.41 -7.74
CA THR A 526 -7.86 -0.84 -7.35
C THR A 526 -6.89 0.34 -7.35
N SER A 527 -6.12 0.47 -6.27
CA SER A 527 -5.15 1.56 -6.07
C SER A 527 -3.72 1.07 -6.38
N THR A 528 -3.03 1.71 -7.32
CA THR A 528 -1.60 1.43 -7.60
C THR A 528 -0.74 2.59 -7.10
N PHE A 529 0.38 2.30 -6.43
CA PHE A 529 1.25 3.35 -5.91
C PHE A 529 1.87 4.14 -7.07
N ASN A 530 1.75 5.45 -7.01
CA ASN A 530 2.29 6.38 -7.97
C ASN A 530 3.65 6.89 -7.47
N GLN A 531 4.72 6.59 -8.19
CA GLN A 531 6.08 7.04 -7.86
C GLN A 531 6.50 8.32 -8.60
N LYS A 532 5.61 8.89 -9.42
CA LYS A 532 5.89 10.07 -10.23
C LYS A 532 5.67 11.34 -9.42
N ALA A 533 6.35 12.40 -9.84
CA ALA A 533 6.04 13.76 -9.45
C ALA A 533 5.37 14.48 -10.63
N PHE A 534 4.51 15.43 -10.31
CA PHE A 534 3.80 16.25 -11.27
C PHE A 534 3.85 17.70 -10.85
N MET A 535 3.85 18.59 -11.83
CA MET A 535 3.76 20.03 -11.63
C MET A 535 2.53 20.54 -12.35
N LEU A 536 1.72 21.34 -11.68
CA LEU A 536 0.58 22.04 -12.25
C LEU A 536 0.90 23.53 -12.32
N ASP A 537 0.87 24.08 -13.52
CA ASP A 537 0.95 25.53 -13.74
C ASP A 537 -0.43 26.17 -13.51
N THR A 538 -0.49 27.06 -12.53
CA THR A 538 -1.70 27.77 -12.09
C THR A 538 -1.68 29.25 -12.46
N SER A 539 -0.74 29.68 -13.31
CA SER A 539 -0.56 31.08 -13.73
C SER A 539 -1.74 31.63 -14.53
N ASN A 540 -2.44 30.78 -15.29
CA ASN A 540 -3.63 31.16 -16.04
C ASN A 540 -4.89 30.70 -15.27
N LEU A 541 -5.64 31.65 -14.73
CA LEU A 541 -6.80 31.35 -13.88
C LEU A 541 -7.90 30.54 -14.57
N SER A 542 -8.00 30.63 -15.90
CA SER A 542 -9.02 29.91 -16.69
C SER A 542 -8.52 28.57 -17.24
N GLN A 543 -7.21 28.32 -17.22
CA GLN A 543 -6.60 27.12 -17.79
C GLN A 543 -5.37 26.67 -17.01
N TYR A 544 -5.42 25.47 -16.45
CA TYR A 544 -4.31 24.87 -15.74
C TYR A 544 -3.66 23.77 -16.56
N THR A 545 -2.33 23.68 -16.52
CA THR A 545 -1.58 22.71 -17.32
C THR A 545 -0.73 21.82 -16.42
N TRP A 546 -0.89 20.51 -16.55
CA TRP A 546 -0.05 19.54 -15.88
C TRP A 546 1.20 19.19 -16.69
N TYR A 547 2.30 18.99 -15.98
CA TYR A 547 3.60 18.55 -16.47
C TYR A 547 4.06 17.33 -15.68
N ASN A 548 4.59 16.33 -16.40
CA ASN A 548 5.23 15.17 -15.79
C ASN A 548 6.66 15.56 -15.38
N MET A 549 7.06 15.17 -14.17
CA MET A 549 8.40 15.45 -13.65
C MET A 549 9.15 14.14 -13.41
N GLU A 550 10.38 14.05 -13.94
CA GLU A 550 11.29 12.95 -13.62
C GLU A 550 12.05 13.26 -12.33
N LEU A 551 11.98 12.37 -11.34
CA LEU A 551 12.76 12.51 -10.09
C LEU A 551 14.17 11.95 -10.30
N VAL A 552 15.17 12.81 -10.22
CA VAL A 552 16.59 12.47 -10.48
C VAL A 552 17.41 12.64 -9.21
N LYS A 553 18.25 11.66 -8.87
CA LYS A 553 19.14 11.78 -7.71
C LYS A 553 20.25 12.78 -8.02
N LYS A 554 20.52 13.71 -7.11
CA LYS A 554 21.47 14.81 -7.29
C LYS A 554 22.87 14.38 -7.77
N ASP A 555 23.38 13.22 -7.32
CA ASP A 555 24.70 12.71 -7.72
C ASP A 555 24.73 12.06 -9.13
N ASP A 556 23.59 11.57 -9.63
CA ASP A 556 23.51 10.87 -10.92
C ASP A 556 23.59 11.84 -12.12
N MET A 557 23.25 13.12 -11.91
CA MET A 557 23.39 14.19 -12.91
C MET A 557 24.86 14.41 -13.32
N LYS A 558 25.81 14.30 -12.38
CA LYS A 558 27.26 14.43 -12.68
C LYS A 558 27.77 13.28 -13.55
N GLY A 559 27.18 12.09 -13.44
CA GLY A 559 27.50 10.92 -14.26
C GLY A 559 26.98 11.04 -15.70
N LYS A 560 25.74 11.53 -15.87
CA LYS A 560 25.13 11.73 -17.20
C LYS A 560 25.92 12.73 -18.06
N VAL A 561 26.42 13.84 -17.48
CA VAL A 561 27.25 14.83 -18.21
C VAL A 561 28.57 14.24 -18.71
N LYS A 562 29.19 13.32 -17.94
CA LYS A 562 30.40 12.62 -18.40
C LYS A 562 30.11 11.63 -19.53
N LEU A 563 29.01 10.89 -19.45
CA LEU A 563 28.60 9.92 -20.47
C LEU A 563 28.27 10.58 -21.82
N THR A 564 27.54 11.70 -21.83
CA THR A 564 27.25 12.43 -23.07
C THR A 564 28.52 12.96 -23.74
N THR A 565 29.49 13.41 -22.95
CA THR A 565 30.81 13.84 -23.46
C THR A 565 31.58 12.67 -24.09
N ILE A 566 31.56 11.47 -23.47
CA ILE A 566 32.20 10.26 -24.02
C ILE A 566 31.53 9.81 -25.32
N TRP A 567 30.19 9.88 -25.41
CA TRP A 567 29.44 9.55 -26.63
C TRP A 567 29.76 10.48 -27.80
N ILE A 568 29.89 11.79 -27.56
CA ILE A 568 30.31 12.76 -28.58
C ILE A 568 31.71 12.44 -29.08
N ILE A 569 32.66 12.11 -28.19
CA ILE A 569 34.01 11.69 -28.57
C ILE A 569 33.96 10.42 -29.42
N PHE A 570 33.15 9.43 -29.04
CA PHE A 570 32.98 8.18 -29.81
C PHE A 570 32.44 8.42 -31.21
N ILE A 571 31.45 9.31 -31.38
CA ILE A 571 30.88 9.66 -32.69
C ILE A 571 31.92 10.37 -33.57
N VAL A 572 32.70 11.28 -33.01
CA VAL A 572 33.77 12.00 -33.73
C VAL A 572 34.89 11.04 -34.16
N VAL A 573 35.29 10.11 -33.28
CA VAL A 573 36.30 9.10 -33.63
C VAL A 573 35.78 8.13 -34.70
N ALA A 574 34.52 7.69 -34.59
CA ALA A 574 33.91 6.81 -35.59
C ALA A 574 33.80 7.49 -36.97
N SER A 575 33.44 8.77 -37.04
CA SER A 575 33.34 9.51 -38.30
C SER A 575 34.72 9.74 -38.96
N LEU A 576 35.76 9.97 -38.17
CA LEU A 576 37.15 10.01 -38.64
C LEU A 576 37.59 8.67 -39.24
N VAL A 577 37.32 7.56 -38.55
CA VAL A 577 37.67 6.20 -39.02
C VAL A 577 36.96 5.87 -40.34
N ILE A 578 35.66 6.16 -40.43
CA ILE A 578 34.86 5.95 -41.65
C ILE A 578 35.42 6.79 -42.80
N SER A 579 35.77 8.05 -42.54
CA SER A 579 36.34 8.95 -43.55
C SER A 579 37.70 8.45 -44.07
N THR A 580 38.56 7.93 -43.18
CA THR A 580 39.83 7.31 -43.59
C THR A 580 39.65 6.01 -44.37
N LEU A 581 38.70 5.15 -43.98
CA LEU A 581 38.40 3.92 -44.71
C LEU A 581 37.83 4.22 -46.10
N PHE A 582 36.95 5.22 -46.20
CA PHE A 582 36.39 5.67 -47.46
C PHE A 582 37.46 6.29 -48.36
N GLY A 583 38.34 7.12 -47.81
CA GLY A 583 39.51 7.65 -48.52
C GLY A 583 40.45 6.55 -49.01
N TYR A 584 40.71 5.52 -48.20
CA TYR A 584 41.50 4.36 -48.58
C TYR A 584 40.86 3.55 -49.72
N LEU A 585 39.54 3.34 -49.66
CA LEU A 585 38.77 2.69 -50.73
C LEU A 585 38.85 3.46 -52.04
N ILE A 586 38.67 4.78 -52.00
CA ILE A 586 38.83 5.65 -53.18
C ILE A 586 40.25 5.56 -53.73
N PHE A 587 41.27 5.65 -52.87
CA PHE A 587 42.67 5.51 -53.28
C PHE A 587 42.96 4.14 -53.91
N LYS A 588 42.42 3.06 -53.34
CA LYS A 588 42.55 1.71 -53.89
C LYS A 588 41.87 1.60 -55.26
N CYS A 589 40.66 2.13 -55.42
CA CYS A 589 39.95 2.18 -56.70
C CYS A 589 40.71 3.02 -57.75
N TYR A 590 41.28 4.16 -57.36
CA TYR A 590 42.12 5.00 -58.23
C TYR A 590 43.38 4.24 -58.68
N LYS A 591 44.08 3.56 -57.75
CA LYS A 591 45.27 2.78 -58.05
C LYS A 591 45.00 1.58 -58.96
N MET A 592 43.82 0.95 -58.86
CA MET A 592 43.43 -0.13 -59.78
C MET A 592 43.08 0.40 -61.18
N ARG A 593 42.58 1.63 -61.30
CA ARG A 593 42.23 2.25 -62.58
C ARG A 593 43.44 2.72 -63.39
N ASN A 594 44.56 3.04 -62.74
CA ASN A 594 45.84 3.42 -63.38
C ASN A 594 46.79 2.24 -63.68
N LYS A 595 46.33 0.98 -63.50
CA LYS A 595 47.11 -0.24 -63.80
C LYS A 595 46.63 -1.00 -65.04
N ASN A 596 45.61 -0.47 -65.72
CA ASN A 596 45.20 -0.83 -67.08
C ASN A 596 45.50 0.36 -67.99
#